data_AF-A0A8E2IEA9-F1
#
_entry.id   AF-A0A8E2IEA9-F1
#
_cell.length_a   1.000
_cell.length_b   1.000
_cell.length_c   1.000
_cell.angle_alpha   90.00
_cell.angle_beta   90.00
_cell.angle_gamma   90.00
#
_symmetry.space_group_name_H-M   'P 1'
#
loop_
_entity.id
_entity.type
_entity.pdbx_description
1 polymer ?
#
loop_
_entity_poly.entity_id
_entity_poly.type
_entity_poly.pdbx_seq_one_letter_code
_entity_poly.pdbx_strand_id
1 'polypeptide(L)'
;YIRTAVGKGLSRPYINSRHVLKNLIPYLTGDIKKAISLTIGNLFIIEYLFNIRGLTIFIFSDYEFQKVVFSLLILFAIAAICYLSIKIFFILIEKVIIHE
;
A
#
# COMPACT_ATOMS: atom_id res chain seq x y z
N TYR A 1 -24.40 14.47 -6.25
CA TYR A 1 -24.03 13.94 -4.92
C TYR A 1 -23.41 15.00 -4.03
N ILE A 2 -22.22 15.54 -4.34
CA ILE A 2 -21.56 16.58 -3.51
C ILE A 2 -22.33 17.92 -3.53
N ARG A 3 -22.76 18.41 -4.71
CA ARG A 3 -23.56 19.65 -4.83
C ARG A 3 -24.89 19.60 -4.06
N THR A 4 -25.50 18.42 -4.00
CA THR A 4 -26.73 18.18 -3.21
C THR A 4 -26.45 18.25 -1.71
N ALA A 5 -25.32 17.73 -1.26
CA ALA A 5 -24.92 17.79 0.15
C ALA A 5 -24.58 19.23 0.58
N VAL A 6 -23.94 20.02 -0.29
CA VAL A 6 -23.71 21.45 -0.06
C VAL A 6 -25.03 22.23 -0.03
N GLY A 7 -25.96 21.93 -0.95
CA GLY A 7 -27.30 22.54 -0.94
C GLY A 7 -28.15 22.20 0.28
N LYS A 8 -27.81 21.12 1.01
CA LYS A 8 -28.43 20.74 2.30
C LYS A 8 -27.76 21.41 3.52
N GLY A 9 -26.73 22.25 3.32
CA GLY A 9 -26.04 22.94 4.42
C GLY A 9 -25.13 22.05 5.26
N LEU A 10 -24.75 20.86 4.78
CA LEU A 10 -23.85 19.96 5.50
C LEU A 10 -22.44 20.55 5.61
N SER A 11 -21.78 20.33 6.74
CA SER A 11 -20.42 20.83 6.96
C SER A 11 -19.43 20.18 6.00
N ARG A 12 -18.45 20.96 5.52
CA ARG A 12 -17.38 20.49 4.63
C ARG A 12 -16.67 19.21 5.12
N PRO A 13 -16.28 19.08 6.41
CA PRO A 13 -15.66 17.85 6.90
C PRO A 13 -16.59 16.63 6.82
N TYR A 14 -17.90 16.80 7.09
CA TYR A 14 -18.88 15.72 6.96
C TYR A 14 -19.00 15.23 5.51
N ILE A 15 -19.03 16.16 4.56
CA ILE A 15 -19.10 15.84 3.12
C ILE A 15 -17.85 15.08 2.67
N ASN A 16 -16.65 15.54 3.07
CA ASN A 16 -15.40 14.91 2.69
C ASN A 16 -15.30 13.47 3.21
N SER A 17 -15.57 13.23 4.49
CA SER A 17 -15.47 11.90 5.09
C SER A 17 -16.56 10.95 4.58
N ARG A 18 -17.83 11.39 4.54
CA ARG A 18 -18.98 10.51 4.24
C ARG A 18 -19.19 10.25 2.76
N HIS A 19 -18.89 11.22 1.89
CA HIS A 19 -19.19 11.15 0.46
C HIS A 19 -17.96 11.00 -0.42
N VAL A 20 -16.90 11.77 -0.16
CA VAL A 20 -15.70 11.74 -0.99
C VAL A 20 -14.84 10.52 -0.65
N LEU A 21 -14.51 10.34 0.64
CA LEU A 21 -13.65 9.26 1.11
C LEU A 21 -14.26 7.87 0.82
N LYS A 22 -15.55 7.69 1.10
CA LYS A 22 -16.27 6.43 0.81
C LYS A 22 -16.20 6.05 -0.67
N ASN A 23 -16.27 7.02 -1.57
CA ASN A 23 -16.17 6.76 -3.00
C ASN A 23 -14.72 6.56 -3.46
N LEU A 24 -13.72 7.13 -2.77
CA LEU A 24 -12.31 7.06 -3.14
C LEU A 24 -11.64 5.75 -2.69
N ILE A 25 -11.99 5.23 -1.51
CA ILE A 25 -11.44 4.00 -0.93
C ILE A 25 -11.42 2.80 -1.90
N PRO A 26 -12.50 2.46 -2.65
CA PRO A 26 -12.47 1.33 -3.58
C PRO A 26 -11.49 1.53 -4.74
N TYR A 27 -11.34 2.77 -5.24
CA TYR A 27 -10.35 3.07 -6.28
C TYR A 27 -8.92 2.93 -5.74
N LEU A 28 -8.65 3.49 -4.57
CA LEU A 28 -7.35 3.34 -3.91
C LEU A 28 -7.02 1.86 -3.68
N THR A 29 -7.99 1.09 -3.19
CA THR A 29 -7.82 -0.34 -2.92
C THR A 29 -7.44 -1.14 -4.17
N GLY A 30 -7.99 -0.75 -5.33
CA GLY A 30 -7.66 -1.36 -6.62
C GLY A 30 -6.21 -1.15 -7.04
N ASP A 31 -5.64 0.03 -6.78
CA ASP A 31 -4.29 0.38 -7.23
C ASP A 31 -3.17 0.03 -6.25
N ILE A 32 -3.49 -0.29 -4.99
CA ILE A 32 -2.50 -0.72 -3.97
C ILE A 32 -1.61 -1.87 -4.47
N LYS A 33 -2.19 -2.87 -5.13
CA LYS A 33 -1.42 -4.04 -5.61
C LYS A 33 -0.32 -3.62 -6.59
N LYS A 34 -0.63 -2.69 -7.50
CA LYS A 34 0.33 -2.17 -8.47
C LYS A 34 1.39 -1.32 -7.78
N ALA A 35 0.99 -0.45 -6.85
CA ALA A 35 1.90 0.40 -6.10
C ALA A 35 2.91 -0.41 -5.28
N ILE A 36 2.46 -1.47 -4.60
CA ILE A 36 3.34 -2.37 -3.84
C ILE A 36 4.30 -3.12 -4.77
N SER A 37 3.78 -3.69 -5.86
CA SER A 37 4.62 -4.41 -6.84
C SER A 37 5.71 -3.51 -7.40
N LEU A 38 5.37 -2.28 -7.78
CA LEU A 38 6.33 -1.29 -8.27
C LEU A 38 7.37 -0.91 -7.21
N THR A 39 6.94 -0.70 -5.96
CA THR A 39 7.85 -0.35 -4.86
C THR A 39 8.85 -1.47 -4.60
N ILE A 40 8.36 -2.71 -4.51
CA ILE A 40 9.20 -3.88 -4.22
C ILE A 40 10.14 -4.18 -5.39
N GLY A 41 9.64 -4.06 -6.62
CA GLY A 41 10.46 -4.17 -7.82
C GLY A 41 11.61 -3.16 -7.85
N ASN A 42 11.42 -1.96 -7.30
CA ASN A 42 12.46 -0.93 -7.27
C ASN A 42 13.41 -1.00 -6.06
N LEU A 43 13.22 -1.93 -5.11
CA LEU A 43 14.10 -2.01 -3.93
C LEU A 43 15.57 -2.20 -4.32
N PHE A 44 15.85 -2.97 -5.38
CA PHE A 44 17.24 -3.19 -5.82
C PHE A 44 17.90 -1.90 -6.30
N ILE A 45 17.15 -1.01 -6.95
CA ILE A 45 17.66 0.27 -7.44
C ILE A 45 18.01 1.17 -6.25
N ILE A 46 17.12 1.21 -5.26
CA ILE A 46 17.30 2.01 -4.04
C ILE A 46 18.50 1.49 -3.24
N GLU A 47 18.60 0.18 -3.02
CA GLU A 47 19.74 -0.43 -2.32
C GLU A 47 21.08 -0.08 -3.00
N TYR A 48 21.12 -0.15 -4.33
CA TYR A 48 22.29 0.23 -5.12
C TYR A 48 22.62 1.73 -5.02
N LEU A 49 21.63 2.61 -5.22
CA LEU A 49 21.82 4.06 -5.24
C LEU A 49 22.32 4.61 -3.89
N PHE A 50 21.78 4.08 -2.79
CA PHE A 50 22.15 4.52 -1.45
C PHE A 50 23.31 3.73 -0.84
N ASN A 51 23.89 2.75 -1.57
CA ASN A 51 24.95 1.87 -1.08
C ASN A 51 24.59 1.19 0.26
N ILE A 52 23.33 0.77 0.39
CA ILE A 52 22.82 0.09 1.59
C ILE A 52 22.78 -1.41 1.29
N ARG A 53 23.31 -2.22 2.22
CA ARG A 53 23.23 -3.68 2.14
C ARG A 53 21.83 -4.13 2.56
N GLY A 54 20.91 -4.20 1.61
CA GLY A 54 19.55 -4.71 1.84
C GLY A 54 19.39 -6.17 1.45
N LEU A 55 18.14 -6.57 1.19
CA LEU A 55 17.75 -7.97 0.95
C LEU A 55 18.04 -8.39 -0.49
N THR A 56 18.01 -7.44 -1.43
CA THR A 56 18.25 -7.75 -2.85
C THR A 56 19.71 -8.06 -3.13
N ILE A 57 20.64 -7.62 -2.27
CA ILE A 57 22.06 -7.94 -2.43
C ILE A 57 22.36 -9.45 -2.36
N PHE A 58 21.57 -10.21 -1.60
CA PHE A 58 21.70 -11.66 -1.51
C PHE A 58 21.26 -12.38 -2.80
N ILE A 59 20.56 -11.68 -3.69
CA ILE A 59 20.17 -12.19 -5.01
C ILE A 59 21.29 -11.95 -6.03
N PHE A 60 22.03 -10.84 -5.91
CA PHE A 60 22.99 -10.37 -6.92
C PHE A 60 24.48 -10.50 -6.55
N SER A 61 24.81 -10.90 -5.32
CA SER A 61 26.21 -11.04 -4.86
C SER A 61 26.83 -12.37 -5.31
N ASP A 62 26.90 -13.34 -4.41
CA ASP A 62 27.45 -14.66 -4.69
C ASP A 62 26.32 -15.64 -4.98
N TYR A 63 26.35 -16.25 -6.16
CA TYR A 63 25.30 -17.17 -6.59
C TYR A 63 25.37 -18.46 -5.77
N GLU A 64 24.53 -18.52 -4.73
CA GLU A 64 24.19 -19.73 -4.01
C GLU A 64 22.68 -19.94 -4.10
N PHE A 65 22.27 -21.05 -4.73
CA PHE A 65 20.86 -21.35 -4.99
C PHE A 65 19.99 -21.22 -3.74
N GLN A 66 20.45 -21.76 -2.60
CA GLN A 66 19.74 -21.69 -1.33
C GLN A 66 19.55 -20.24 -0.85
N LYS A 67 20.59 -19.40 -0.91
CA LYS A 67 20.52 -17.99 -0.50
C LYS A 67 19.53 -17.20 -1.37
N VAL A 68 19.58 -17.40 -2.69
CA VAL A 68 18.68 -16.72 -3.63
C VAL A 68 17.23 -17.10 -3.36
N VAL A 69 16.93 -18.39 -3.17
CA VAL A 69 15.57 -18.87 -2.90
C VAL A 69 15.02 -18.31 -1.58
N PHE A 70 15.80 -18.37 -0.49
CA PHE A 70 15.36 -17.79 0.78
C PHE A 70 15.14 -16.28 0.69
N SER A 71 16.01 -15.57 -0.03
CA SER A 71 15.89 -14.12 -0.21
C SER A 71 14.62 -13.74 -0.98
N LEU A 72 14.29 -14.47 -2.05
CA LEU A 72 13.04 -14.28 -2.80
C LEU A 72 11.81 -14.60 -1.95
N LEU A 73 11.84 -15.67 -1.15
CA LEU A 73 10.75 -16.01 -0.24
C LEU A 73 10.53 -14.93 0.83
N ILE A 74 11.61 -14.39 1.40
CA ILE A 74 11.53 -13.29 2.37
C ILE A 74 10.98 -12.02 1.71
N LEU A 75 11.44 -11.69 0.49
CA LEU A 75 10.92 -10.55 -0.26
C LEU A 75 9.41 -10.68 -0.52
N PHE A 76 8.96 -11.88 -0.89
CA PHE A 76 7.54 -12.18 -1.08
C PHE A 76 6.75 -12.10 0.23
N ALA A 77 7.32 -12.58 1.34
CA ALA A 77 6.70 -12.47 2.66
C ALA A 77 6.54 -11.00 3.08
N ILE A 78 7.55 -10.17 2.87
CA ILE A 78 7.48 -8.71 3.11
C ILE A 78 6.39 -8.08 2.24
N ALA A 79 6.31 -8.45 0.96
CA ALA A 79 5.25 -7.98 0.06
C ALA A 79 3.85 -8.28 0.60
N ALA A 80 3.64 -9.53 1.04
CA ALA A 80 2.38 -9.99 1.59
C ALA A 80 2.04 -9.25 2.89
N ILE A 81 3.01 -9.07 3.79
CA ILE A 81 2.84 -8.31 5.04
C ILE A 81 2.44 -6.87 4.75
N CYS A 82 3.16 -6.17 3.87
CA CYS A 82 2.82 -4.79 3.48
C CYS A 82 1.41 -4.69 2.90
N TYR A 83 1.03 -5.61 2.02
CA TYR A 83 -0.32 -5.64 1.45
C TYR A 83 -1.40 -5.84 2.53
N LEU A 84 -1.19 -6.78 3.46
CA LEU A 84 -2.11 -7.03 4.56
C LEU A 84 -2.21 -5.83 5.49
N SER A 85 -1.10 -5.20 5.87
CA SER A 85 -1.08 -4.00 6.70
C SER A 85 -1.89 -2.85 6.09
N ILE A 86 -1.69 -2.59 4.80
CA ILE A 86 -2.43 -1.52 4.10
C ILE A 86 -3.92 -1.91 4.00
N LYS A 87 -4.25 -3.17 3.71
CA LYS A 87 -5.64 -3.63 3.65
C LYS A 87 -6.35 -3.47 5.00
N ILE A 88 -5.70 -3.85 6.09
CA ILE A 88 -6.22 -3.67 7.45
C ILE A 88 -6.45 -2.19 7.76
N PHE A 89 -5.51 -1.32 7.37
CA PHE A 89 -5.65 0.13 7.53
C PHE A 89 -6.89 0.68 6.80
N PHE A 90 -7.14 0.27 5.56
CA PHE A 90 -8.36 0.69 4.84
C PHE A 90 -9.65 0.17 5.49
N ILE A 91 -9.66 -1.07 5.98
CA ILE A 91 -10.82 -1.64 6.69
C ILE A 91 -11.09 -0.87 7.98
N LEU A 92 -10.05 -0.49 8.73
CA LEU A 92 -10.19 0.32 9.95
C LEU A 92 -10.78 1.69 9.64
N ILE A 93 -10.29 2.36 8.59
CA ILE A 93 -10.84 3.63 8.12
C ILE A 93 -12.32 3.49 7.76
N GLU A 94 -12.67 2.45 7.00
CA GLU A 94 -14.05 2.22 6.61
C GLU A 94 -14.96 2.01 7.82
N LYS A 95 -14.51 1.20 8.79
CA LYS A 95 -15.28 0.88 10.00
C LYS A 95 -15.45 2.08 10.93
N VAL A 96 -14.43 2.94 11.07
CA VAL A 96 -14.48 4.13 11.93
C VAL A 96 -15.29 5.25 11.29
N ILE A 97 -15.19 5.46 9.98
CA ILE A 97 -15.83 6.61 9.30
C ILE A 97 -17.29 6.33 8.91
N ILE A 98 -17.68 5.07 8.67
CA ILE A 98 -19.04 4.74 8.19
C ILE A 98 -20.03 4.46 9.33
N HIS A 99 -19.55 4.21 10.56
CA HIS A 99 -20.41 3.97 11.73
C HIS A 99 -20.59 5.18 12.67
N GLU A 100 -20.11 6.36 12.29
CA GLU A 100 -20.53 7.66 12.85
C GLU A 100 -21.29 8.50 11.81
#